data_AF-A0A3S4IJ47-F1
#
_entry.id   AF-A0A3S4IJ47-F1
#
_cell.length_a   1.000
_cell.length_b   1.000
_cell.length_c   1.000
_cell.angle_alpha   90.00
_cell.angle_beta   90.00
_cell.angle_gamma   90.00
#
_symmetry.space_group_name_H-M   'P 1'
#
loop_
_entity.id
_entity.type
_entity.pdbx_description
1 polymer ?
#
loop_
_entity_poly.entity_id
_entity_poly.type
_entity_poly.pdbx_seq_one_letter_code
_entity_poly.pdbx_strand_id
1 'polypeptide(L)'
;MIIGIFKGVEPVGWSNWTTGDAPFAGGFAAMIGVAMIVGFSFQGTELIGIAAGESENPEKNIPRAVRQVFWRILLFYVFAILIISLIIPYTDPNLLRNDVKDISVSPFTLVFQHAGLLSAAAIMNAVILTAVLSAGNSGMYASTRMLYTLACDGKAPRIFAKLSRGGVPRNALYATTVIAGLCFFDLNVRQPDGLSVAVEHLRYDGLHRLAGDCH
;
A
#
# COMPACT_ATOMS: atom_id res chain seq x y z
N MET A 1 17.17 -18.30 -13.80
CA MET A 1 15.70 -18.49 -13.89
C MET A 1 15.33 -19.87 -13.36
N ILE A 2 14.22 -19.98 -12.63
CA ILE A 2 13.84 -21.07 -11.71
C ILE A 2 13.93 -22.50 -12.30
N ILE A 3 13.80 -22.66 -13.63
CA ILE A 3 13.75 -23.99 -14.27
C ILE A 3 14.62 -24.08 -15.54
N GLY A 4 15.56 -23.16 -15.77
CA GLY A 4 16.48 -23.26 -16.93
C GLY A 4 15.82 -23.21 -18.32
N ILE A 5 14.58 -22.73 -18.43
CA ILE A 5 13.83 -22.66 -19.70
C ILE A 5 14.43 -21.62 -20.67
N PHE A 6 15.23 -20.67 -20.17
CA PHE A 6 15.98 -19.73 -21.00
C PHE A 6 17.43 -20.21 -21.10
N LYS A 7 17.85 -20.61 -22.30
CA LYS A 7 19.22 -21.05 -22.61
C LYS A 7 20.20 -19.90 -22.30
N GLY A 8 21.11 -20.11 -21.35
CA GLY A 8 22.30 -19.25 -21.15
C GLY A 8 22.48 -18.59 -19.78
N VAL A 9 21.60 -18.82 -18.80
CA VAL A 9 21.75 -18.26 -17.43
C VAL A 9 21.66 -19.39 -16.42
N GLU A 10 22.64 -19.51 -15.52
CA GLU A 10 22.68 -20.58 -14.51
C GLU A 10 21.37 -20.65 -13.70
N PRO A 11 20.90 -21.87 -13.35
CA PRO A 11 19.68 -22.08 -12.60
C PRO A 11 19.89 -21.64 -11.14
N VAL A 12 19.59 -20.36 -10.88
CA VAL A 12 19.74 -19.72 -9.55
C VAL A 12 18.90 -20.41 -8.44
N GLY A 13 17.82 -21.10 -8.81
CA GLY A 13 17.11 -22.08 -7.97
C GLY A 13 16.93 -21.66 -6.51
N TRP A 14 17.32 -22.55 -5.59
CA TRP A 14 17.29 -22.32 -4.13
C TRP A 14 18.56 -21.64 -3.58
N SER A 15 19.56 -21.36 -4.42
CA SER A 15 20.86 -20.83 -3.95
C SER A 15 20.74 -19.41 -3.35
N ASN A 16 19.76 -18.64 -3.78
CA ASN A 16 19.46 -17.30 -3.24
C ASN A 16 19.04 -17.33 -1.77
N TRP A 17 18.47 -18.43 -1.29
CA TRP A 17 18.00 -18.59 0.09
C TRP A 17 19.12 -18.98 1.06
N THR A 18 20.30 -19.32 0.54
CA THR A 18 21.47 -19.75 1.31
C THR A 18 22.68 -18.82 1.14
N THR A 19 22.52 -17.69 0.44
CA THR A 19 23.61 -16.75 0.17
C THR A 19 23.72 -15.73 1.31
N GLY A 20 24.90 -15.55 1.92
CA GLY A 20 25.14 -14.54 2.96
C GLY A 20 24.21 -14.66 4.19
N ASP A 21 23.57 -13.56 4.60
CA ASP A 21 22.71 -13.47 5.81
C ASP A 21 21.23 -13.90 5.58
N ALA A 22 20.93 -14.54 4.45
CA ALA A 22 19.60 -15.08 4.18
C ALA A 22 19.27 -16.24 5.15
N PRO A 23 18.01 -16.40 5.60
CA PRO A 23 16.78 -15.72 5.16
C PRO A 23 16.40 -14.44 5.93
N PHE A 24 17.20 -14.01 6.93
CA PHE A 24 16.90 -12.85 7.78
C PHE A 24 17.98 -11.76 7.69
N ALA A 25 18.17 -11.20 6.49
CA ALA A 25 19.10 -10.10 6.28
C ALA A 25 18.69 -8.87 7.09
N GLY A 26 19.58 -8.34 7.93
CA GLY A 26 19.31 -7.18 8.80
C GLY A 26 18.76 -7.51 10.21
N GLY A 27 18.64 -8.79 10.56
CA GLY A 27 18.33 -9.24 11.93
C GLY A 27 16.97 -8.79 12.48
N PHE A 28 16.84 -8.78 13.82
CA PHE A 28 15.57 -8.50 14.51
C PHE A 28 15.02 -7.08 14.24
N ALA A 29 15.91 -6.09 14.09
CA ALA A 29 15.52 -4.71 13.79
C ALA A 29 14.88 -4.57 12.40
N ALA A 30 15.42 -5.26 11.38
CA ALA A 30 14.81 -5.30 10.06
C ALA A 30 13.45 -6.01 10.07
N MET A 31 13.31 -7.08 10.85
CA MET A 31 12.02 -7.77 11.02
C MET A 31 10.94 -6.86 11.61
N ILE A 32 11.29 -6.04 12.62
CA ILE A 32 10.38 -5.04 13.18
C ILE A 32 10.04 -3.96 12.15
N GLY A 33 11.03 -3.47 11.40
CA GLY A 33 10.83 -2.47 10.35
C GLY A 33 9.84 -2.95 9.27
N VAL A 34 10.04 -4.17 8.77
CA VAL A 34 9.12 -4.79 7.79
C VAL A 34 7.73 -5.02 8.41
N ALA A 35 7.65 -5.49 9.66
CA ALA A 35 6.37 -5.66 10.34
C ALA A 35 5.59 -4.34 10.47
N MET A 36 6.28 -3.21 10.71
CA MET A 36 5.64 -1.90 10.77
C MET A 36 5.12 -1.44 9.40
N ILE A 37 5.89 -1.63 8.33
CA ILE A 37 5.46 -1.31 6.95
C ILE A 37 4.24 -2.14 6.55
N VAL A 38 4.26 -3.44 6.89
CA VAL A 38 3.13 -4.34 6.67
C VAL A 38 1.93 -3.90 7.50
N GLY A 39 2.12 -3.50 8.76
CA GLY A 39 1.05 -2.97 9.62
C GLY A 39 0.37 -1.74 9.02
N PHE A 40 1.16 -0.80 8.49
CA PHE A 40 0.64 0.38 7.79
C PHE A 40 -0.17 -0.01 6.53
N SER A 41 0.23 -1.07 5.83
CA SER A 41 -0.48 -1.57 4.63
C SER A 41 -1.87 -2.13 4.92
N PHE A 42 -2.21 -2.43 6.18
CA PHE A 42 -3.55 -2.84 6.61
C PHE A 42 -4.47 -1.68 6.98
N GLN A 43 -4.00 -0.43 6.86
CA GLN A 43 -4.85 0.75 6.95
C GLN A 43 -5.82 0.77 5.75
N GLY A 44 -7.08 1.18 5.94
CA GLY A 44 -8.12 1.07 4.91
C GLY A 44 -9.10 -0.10 5.07
N THR A 45 -8.96 -0.92 6.12
CA THR A 45 -9.99 -1.91 6.50
C THR A 45 -11.33 -1.28 6.90
N GLU A 46 -11.34 0.03 7.20
CA GLU A 46 -12.53 0.85 7.41
C GLU A 46 -13.51 0.85 6.22
N LEU A 47 -13.00 0.67 4.99
CA LEU A 47 -13.84 0.55 3.79
C LEU A 47 -14.77 -0.67 3.86
N ILE A 48 -14.35 -1.75 4.54
CA ILE A 48 -15.19 -2.93 4.78
C ILE A 48 -16.38 -2.57 5.67
N GLY A 49 -16.18 -1.69 6.66
CA GLY A 49 -17.25 -1.18 7.53
C GLY A 49 -18.25 -0.30 6.78
N ILE A 50 -17.76 0.58 5.90
CA ILE A 50 -18.63 1.41 5.04
C ILE A 50 -19.41 0.53 4.07
N ALA A 51 -18.75 -0.43 3.42
CA ALA A 51 -19.39 -1.39 2.54
C ALA A 51 -20.41 -2.26 3.29
N ALA A 52 -20.15 -2.64 4.53
CA ALA A 52 -21.12 -3.36 5.36
C ALA A 52 -22.40 -2.54 5.62
N GLY A 53 -22.29 -1.21 5.76
CA GLY A 53 -23.45 -0.32 5.89
C GLY A 53 -24.27 -0.17 4.62
N GLU A 54 -23.68 -0.45 3.45
CA GLU A 54 -24.32 -0.32 2.13
C GLU A 54 -24.67 -1.67 1.49
N SER A 55 -24.24 -2.79 2.08
CA SER A 55 -24.39 -4.12 1.51
C SER A 55 -25.71 -4.78 1.95
N GLU A 56 -26.37 -5.47 1.02
CA GLU A 56 -27.52 -6.33 1.36
C GLU A 56 -27.05 -7.50 2.23
N ASN A 57 -27.74 -7.76 3.35
CA ASN A 57 -27.42 -8.83 4.31
C ASN A 57 -25.94 -8.89 4.74
N PRO A 58 -25.43 -7.85 5.42
CA PRO A 58 -24.00 -7.73 5.75
C PRO A 58 -23.48 -8.86 6.65
N GLU A 59 -24.33 -9.40 7.53
CA GLU A 59 -23.99 -10.50 8.45
C GLU A 59 -23.48 -11.77 7.75
N LYS A 60 -23.97 -12.04 6.53
CA LYS A 60 -23.57 -13.22 5.76
C LYS A 60 -22.58 -12.88 4.65
N ASN A 61 -22.82 -11.79 3.94
CA ASN A 61 -22.07 -11.44 2.74
C ASN A 61 -20.68 -10.90 3.05
N ILE A 62 -20.53 -10.05 4.08
CA ILE A 62 -19.23 -9.47 4.44
C ILE A 62 -18.25 -10.54 4.94
N PRO A 63 -18.60 -11.42 5.91
CA PRO A 63 -17.65 -12.44 6.38
C PRO A 63 -17.29 -13.47 5.31
N ARG A 64 -18.21 -13.77 4.38
CA ARG A 64 -17.93 -14.66 3.25
C ARG A 64 -16.95 -14.01 2.26
N ALA A 65 -17.20 -12.76 1.87
CA ALA A 65 -16.33 -12.01 0.97
C ALA A 65 -14.93 -11.81 1.55
N VAL A 66 -14.83 -11.42 2.83
CA VAL A 66 -13.54 -11.22 3.51
C VAL A 66 -12.72 -12.51 3.53
N ARG A 67 -13.32 -13.65 3.89
CA ARG A 67 -12.59 -14.94 3.89
C ARG A 67 -12.10 -15.35 2.50
N GLN A 68 -12.92 -15.15 1.47
CA GLN A 68 -12.54 -15.47 0.09
C GLN A 68 -11.41 -14.58 -0.41
N VAL A 69 -11.47 -13.27 -0.11
CA VAL A 69 -10.43 -12.31 -0.47
C VAL A 69 -9.14 -12.58 0.32
N PHE A 70 -9.24 -12.88 1.61
CA PHE A 70 -8.09 -13.17 2.47
C PHE A 70 -7.26 -14.34 1.95
N TRP A 71 -7.89 -15.50 1.70
CA TRP A 71 -7.20 -16.67 1.16
C TRP A 71 -6.59 -16.41 -0.21
N ARG A 72 -7.28 -15.63 -1.06
CA ARG A 72 -6.81 -15.26 -2.38
C ARG A 72 -5.56 -14.36 -2.30
N ILE A 73 -5.59 -13.33 -1.46
CA ILE A 73 -4.45 -12.43 -1.25
C ILE A 73 -3.28 -13.21 -0.66
N LEU A 74 -3.51 -14.01 0.39
CA LEU A 74 -2.47 -14.82 1.04
C LEU A 74 -1.77 -15.73 0.03
N LEU A 75 -2.53 -16.50 -0.75
CA LEU A 75 -1.97 -17.41 -1.75
C LEU A 75 -1.16 -16.66 -2.80
N PHE A 76 -1.71 -15.60 -3.39
CA PHE A 76 -1.01 -14.86 -4.44
C PHE A 76 0.21 -14.10 -3.91
N TYR A 77 0.16 -13.53 -2.71
CA TYR A 77 1.30 -12.85 -2.09
C TYR A 77 2.44 -13.83 -1.79
N VAL A 78 2.16 -14.93 -1.10
CA VAL A 78 3.17 -15.92 -0.75
C VAL A 78 3.80 -16.50 -2.01
N PHE A 79 2.99 -16.86 -3.01
CA PHE A 79 3.48 -17.42 -4.27
C PHE A 79 4.31 -16.43 -5.07
N ALA A 80 3.89 -15.17 -5.14
CA ALA A 80 4.63 -14.14 -5.86
C ALA A 80 5.97 -13.80 -5.19
N ILE A 81 6.00 -13.66 -3.86
CA ILE A 81 7.22 -13.41 -3.10
C ILE A 81 8.18 -14.60 -3.24
N LEU A 82 7.67 -15.84 -3.18
CA LEU A 82 8.45 -17.04 -3.43
C LEU A 82 9.12 -16.99 -4.81
N ILE A 83 8.36 -16.72 -5.88
CA ILE A 83 8.90 -16.62 -7.23
C ILE A 83 9.96 -15.52 -7.35
N ILE A 84 9.69 -14.33 -6.82
CA ILE A 84 10.64 -13.20 -6.86
C ILE A 84 11.93 -13.57 -6.12
N SER A 85 11.83 -14.15 -4.92
CA SER A 85 12.98 -14.54 -4.11
C SER A 85 13.86 -15.62 -4.75
N LEU A 86 13.27 -16.48 -5.59
CA LEU A 86 14.02 -17.50 -6.35
C LEU A 86 14.68 -16.93 -7.62
N ILE A 87 14.23 -15.77 -8.10
CA ILE A 87 14.76 -15.15 -9.33
C ILE A 87 15.83 -14.11 -9.03
N ILE A 88 15.63 -13.25 -8.03
CA ILE A 88 16.52 -12.12 -7.73
C ILE A 88 17.20 -12.35 -6.37
N PRO A 89 18.55 -12.37 -6.31
CA PRO A 89 19.26 -12.41 -5.04
C PRO A 89 19.02 -11.11 -4.25
N TYR A 90 18.82 -11.21 -2.94
CA TYR A 90 18.59 -10.03 -2.07
C TYR A 90 19.78 -9.05 -2.02
N THR A 91 20.94 -9.46 -2.51
CA THR A 91 22.15 -8.66 -2.63
C THR A 91 22.18 -7.77 -3.88
N ASP A 92 21.17 -7.82 -4.74
CA ASP A 92 21.12 -6.98 -5.95
C ASP A 92 20.96 -5.49 -5.56
N PRO A 93 21.87 -4.60 -5.98
CA PRO A 93 21.82 -3.18 -5.66
C PRO A 93 20.57 -2.47 -6.21
N ASN A 94 19.86 -3.05 -7.19
CA ASN A 94 18.58 -2.52 -7.66
C ASN A 94 17.40 -2.79 -6.71
N LEU A 95 17.52 -3.75 -5.80
CA LEU A 95 16.58 -3.95 -4.68
C LEU A 95 16.93 -3.07 -3.46
N LEU A 96 18.21 -2.76 -3.29
CA LEU A 96 18.74 -1.97 -2.16
C LEU A 96 18.71 -0.45 -2.40
N ARG A 97 18.58 -0.02 -3.66
CA ARG A 97 18.30 1.38 -4.03
C ARG A 97 16.87 1.74 -3.62
N ASN A 98 16.74 2.19 -2.37
CA ASN A 98 15.56 2.85 -1.82
C ASN A 98 15.36 4.27 -2.40
N ASP A 99 15.89 4.56 -3.58
CA ASP A 99 15.69 5.84 -4.25
C ASP A 99 14.29 5.86 -4.86
N VAL A 100 13.36 6.43 -4.12
CA VAL A 100 11.97 6.74 -4.52
C VAL A 100 11.92 7.83 -5.62
N LYS A 101 12.99 8.00 -6.40
CA LYS A 101 13.07 8.95 -7.52
C LYS A 101 12.51 8.39 -8.81
N ASP A 102 12.54 7.06 -8.97
CA ASP A 102 11.87 6.38 -10.06
C ASP A 102 10.62 5.68 -9.53
N ILE A 103 9.46 6.14 -9.99
CA ILE A 103 8.13 5.58 -9.68
C ILE A 103 7.98 4.10 -10.13
N SER A 104 9.02 3.45 -10.66
CA SER A 104 8.83 2.33 -11.60
C SER A 104 9.92 1.27 -11.60
N VAL A 105 10.40 0.84 -10.44
CA VAL A 105 11.10 -0.45 -10.35
C VAL A 105 10.41 -1.33 -9.32
N SER A 106 9.15 -1.67 -9.61
CA SER A 106 8.47 -2.75 -8.90
C SER A 106 9.29 -4.03 -9.08
N PRO A 107 9.50 -4.85 -8.04
CA PRO A 107 10.25 -6.11 -8.15
C PRO A 107 9.74 -7.00 -9.29
N PHE A 108 8.42 -6.94 -9.57
CA PHE A 108 7.83 -7.62 -10.71
C PHE A 108 8.30 -7.06 -12.06
N THR A 109 8.39 -5.74 -12.20
CA THR A 109 8.90 -5.09 -13.42
C THR A 109 10.40 -5.35 -13.61
N LEU A 110 11.17 -5.41 -12.52
CA LEU A 110 12.59 -5.74 -12.55
C LEU A 110 12.82 -7.17 -13.07
N VAL A 111 12.04 -8.14 -12.59
CA VAL A 111 12.09 -9.54 -13.09
C VAL A 111 11.89 -9.60 -14.61
N PHE A 112 10.91 -8.86 -15.15
CA PHE A 112 10.63 -8.88 -16.60
C PHE A 112 11.68 -8.13 -17.43
N GLN A 113 12.29 -7.08 -16.89
CA GLN A 113 13.42 -6.40 -17.52
C GLN A 113 14.65 -7.33 -17.60
N HIS A 114 15.01 -8.03 -16.51
CA HIS A 114 16.10 -9.01 -16.53
C HIS A 114 15.82 -10.22 -17.43
N ALA A 115 14.55 -10.59 -17.61
CA ALA A 115 14.13 -11.64 -18.53
C ALA A 115 14.11 -11.21 -20.02
N GLY A 116 14.45 -9.95 -20.33
CA GLY A 116 14.50 -9.44 -21.71
C GLY A 116 13.13 -9.17 -22.36
N LEU A 117 12.04 -9.18 -21.59
CA LEU A 117 10.68 -8.91 -22.06
C LEU A 117 10.27 -7.46 -21.73
N LEU A 118 10.81 -6.48 -22.48
CA LEU A 118 10.44 -5.07 -22.33
C LEU A 118 8.92 -4.82 -22.46
N SER A 119 8.25 -5.58 -23.34
CA SER A 119 6.80 -5.51 -23.53
C SER A 119 6.01 -5.94 -22.29
N ALA A 120 6.50 -6.94 -21.54
CA ALA A 120 5.88 -7.38 -20.30
C ALA A 120 6.03 -6.34 -19.17
N ALA A 121 7.17 -5.64 -19.10
CA ALA A 121 7.37 -4.56 -18.14
C ALA A 121 6.39 -3.40 -18.34
N ALA A 122 6.11 -3.01 -19.59
CA ALA A 122 5.14 -1.96 -19.90
C ALA A 122 3.70 -2.33 -19.49
N ILE A 123 3.29 -3.59 -19.73
CA ILE A 123 1.98 -4.08 -19.31
C ILE A 123 1.86 -4.06 -17.79
N MET A 124 2.90 -4.49 -17.06
CA MET A 124 2.90 -4.45 -15.60
C MET A 124 2.75 -3.02 -15.06
N ASN A 125 3.45 -2.05 -15.64
CA ASN A 125 3.29 -0.64 -15.26
C ASN A 125 1.85 -0.15 -15.49
N ALA A 126 1.21 -0.51 -16.61
CA ALA A 126 -0.18 -0.15 -16.87
C ALA A 126 -1.15 -0.77 -15.85
N VAL A 127 -0.93 -2.04 -15.48
CA VAL A 127 -1.73 -2.73 -14.46
C VAL A 127 -1.56 -2.07 -13.09
N ILE A 128 -0.32 -1.73 -12.69
CA ILE A 128 -0.03 -1.05 -11.41
C ILE A 128 -0.72 0.32 -11.38
N LEU A 129 -0.59 1.13 -12.43
CA LEU A 129 -1.24 2.44 -12.51
C LEU A 129 -2.77 2.32 -12.41
N THR A 130 -3.35 1.35 -13.10
CA THR A 130 -4.80 1.10 -13.02
C THR A 130 -5.21 0.69 -11.61
N ALA A 131 -4.43 -0.17 -10.95
CA ALA A 131 -4.68 -0.60 -9.58
C ALA A 131 -4.59 0.56 -8.58
N VAL A 132 -3.58 1.42 -8.69
CA VAL A 132 -3.39 2.61 -7.85
C VAL A 132 -4.55 3.60 -8.03
N LEU A 133 -4.97 3.86 -9.27
CA LEU A 133 -6.12 4.73 -9.56
C LEU A 133 -7.42 4.16 -8.97
N SER A 134 -7.64 2.85 -9.09
CA SER A 134 -8.79 2.19 -8.50
C SER A 134 -8.80 2.27 -6.98
N ALA A 135 -7.66 2.02 -6.33
CA ALA A 135 -7.52 2.12 -4.88
C ALA A 135 -7.74 3.57 -4.39
N GLY A 136 -7.19 4.55 -5.11
CA GLY A 136 -7.39 5.97 -4.83
C GLY A 136 -8.86 6.40 -4.89
N ASN A 137 -9.63 5.90 -5.86
CA ASN A 137 -11.06 6.18 -5.94
C ASN A 137 -11.85 5.61 -4.74
N SER A 138 -11.57 4.35 -4.35
CA SER A 138 -12.18 3.76 -3.16
C SER A 138 -11.77 4.48 -1.86
N GLY A 139 -10.51 4.94 -1.76
CA GLY A 139 -10.02 5.71 -0.62
C GLY A 139 -10.67 7.09 -0.50
N MET A 140 -10.83 7.81 -1.62
CA MET A 140 -11.56 9.08 -1.65
C MET A 140 -13.04 8.91 -1.27
N TYR A 141 -13.66 7.82 -1.72
CA TYR A 141 -15.03 7.47 -1.34
C TYR A 141 -15.16 7.25 0.17
N ALA A 142 -14.29 6.42 0.76
CA ALA A 142 -14.29 6.14 2.20
C ALA A 142 -14.08 7.41 3.03
N SER A 143 -13.05 8.21 2.69
CA SER A 143 -12.70 9.43 3.41
C SER A 143 -13.85 10.46 3.39
N THR A 144 -14.51 10.58 2.24
CA THR A 144 -15.65 11.50 2.06
C THR A 144 -16.87 11.07 2.88
N ARG A 145 -17.15 9.76 2.95
CA ARG A 145 -18.22 9.20 3.79
C ARG A 145 -17.91 9.32 5.28
N MET A 146 -16.67 9.09 5.68
CA MET A 146 -16.25 9.24 7.07
C MET A 146 -16.34 10.70 7.55
N LEU A 147 -15.93 11.66 6.72
CA LEU A 147 -16.08 13.08 7.06
C LEU A 147 -17.56 13.50 7.15
N TYR A 148 -18.41 12.92 6.29
CA TYR A 148 -19.85 13.13 6.35
C TYR A 148 -20.47 12.57 7.64
N THR A 149 -20.13 11.34 8.06
CA THR A 149 -20.66 10.75 9.30
C THR A 149 -20.22 11.56 10.52
N LEU A 150 -18.96 12.00 10.57
CA LEU A 150 -18.46 12.90 11.62
C LEU A 150 -19.22 14.23 11.68
N ALA A 151 -19.63 14.78 10.52
CA ALA A 151 -20.40 16.01 10.46
C ALA A 151 -21.86 15.82 10.91
N CYS A 152 -22.44 14.65 10.64
CA CYS A 152 -23.77 14.27 11.15
C CYS A 152 -23.75 14.09 12.67
N ASP A 153 -22.70 13.51 13.22
CA ASP A 153 -22.49 13.31 14.66
C ASP A 153 -22.11 14.61 15.41
N GLY A 154 -22.02 15.74 14.70
CA GLY A 154 -21.67 17.04 15.27
C GLY A 154 -20.19 17.22 15.61
N LYS A 155 -19.32 16.25 15.26
CA LYS A 155 -17.87 16.31 15.47
C LYS A 155 -17.13 17.09 14.38
N ALA A 156 -17.76 17.30 13.23
CA ALA A 156 -17.24 18.14 12.14
C ALA A 156 -18.28 19.21 11.72
N PRO A 157 -17.86 20.29 11.05
CA PRO A 157 -18.76 21.37 10.64
C PRO A 157 -19.96 20.86 9.83
N ARG A 158 -21.17 21.31 10.18
CA ARG A 158 -22.44 20.93 9.53
C ARG A 158 -22.48 21.19 8.02
N ILE A 159 -21.56 21.99 7.50
CA ILE A 159 -21.38 22.24 6.06
C ILE A 159 -21.07 20.93 5.30
N PHE A 160 -20.39 19.97 5.94
CA PHE A 160 -20.04 18.68 5.36
C PHE A 160 -21.16 17.64 5.44
N ALA A 161 -22.19 17.85 6.27
CA ALA A 161 -23.37 16.99 6.38
C ALA A 161 -24.41 17.23 5.26
N LYS A 162 -24.14 18.11 4.29
CA LYS A 162 -25.05 18.39 3.17
C LYS A 162 -24.87 17.38 2.04
N LEU A 163 -25.92 16.62 1.74
CA LEU A 163 -25.99 15.71 0.59
C LEU A 163 -26.48 16.44 -0.67
N SER A 164 -25.90 16.07 -1.82
CA SER A 164 -26.41 16.44 -3.14
C SER A 164 -27.64 15.60 -3.53
N ARG A 165 -28.40 16.04 -4.54
CA ARG A 165 -29.50 15.27 -5.16
C ARG A 165 -29.11 13.84 -5.59
N GLY A 166 -27.82 13.60 -5.84
CA GLY A 166 -27.27 12.27 -6.19
C GLY A 166 -26.74 11.47 -5.00
N GLY A 167 -27.03 11.85 -3.75
CA GLY A 167 -26.60 11.08 -2.55
C GLY A 167 -25.12 11.22 -2.16
N VAL A 168 -24.36 12.08 -2.84
CA VAL A 168 -22.92 12.31 -2.58
C VAL A 168 -22.71 13.62 -1.78
N PRO A 169 -21.93 13.61 -0.69
CA PRO A 169 -21.63 14.82 0.09
C PRO A 169 -20.52 15.64 -0.60
N ARG A 170 -20.91 16.53 -1.53
CA ARG A 170 -19.97 17.30 -2.38
C ARG A 170 -19.00 18.16 -1.59
N ASN A 171 -19.46 18.79 -0.50
CA ASN A 171 -18.60 19.65 0.33
C ASN A 171 -17.49 18.86 1.01
N ALA A 172 -17.80 17.65 1.48
CA ALA A 172 -16.81 16.74 2.04
C ALA A 172 -15.83 16.27 0.96
N LEU A 173 -16.32 15.97 -0.25
CA LEU A 173 -15.48 15.57 -1.38
C LEU A 173 -14.47 16.65 -1.79
N TYR A 174 -14.89 17.92 -1.86
CA TYR A 174 -13.97 19.01 -2.19
C TYR A 174 -12.91 19.19 -1.10
N ALA A 175 -13.29 19.12 0.17
CA ALA A 175 -12.35 19.22 1.28
C ALA A 175 -11.33 18.08 1.26
N THR A 176 -11.77 16.82 1.08
CA THR A 176 -10.85 15.67 0.99
C THR A 176 -9.95 15.75 -0.23
N THR A 177 -10.44 16.27 -1.36
CA THR A 177 -9.65 16.46 -2.58
C THR A 177 -8.58 17.55 -2.41
N VAL A 178 -8.92 18.67 -1.77
CA VAL A 178 -7.95 19.75 -1.49
C VAL A 178 -6.87 19.25 -0.54
N ILE A 179 -7.23 18.54 0.53
CA ILE A 179 -6.26 17.96 1.47
C ILE A 179 -5.38 16.92 0.75
N ALA A 180 -5.97 16.02 -0.03
CA ALA A 180 -5.21 15.04 -0.80
C ALA A 180 -4.26 15.70 -1.81
N GLY A 181 -4.70 16.77 -2.49
CA GLY A 181 -3.88 17.55 -3.41
C GLY A 181 -2.73 18.28 -2.72
N LEU A 182 -2.98 18.84 -1.52
CA LEU A 182 -1.93 19.43 -0.69
C LEU A 182 -0.93 18.38 -0.23
N CYS A 183 -1.38 17.22 0.25
CA CYS A 183 -0.49 16.11 0.60
C CYS A 183 0.34 15.65 -0.59
N PHE A 184 -0.25 15.54 -1.79
CA PHE A 184 0.48 15.15 -2.99
C PHE A 184 1.53 16.20 -3.39
N PHE A 185 1.21 17.48 -3.23
CA PHE A 185 2.13 18.58 -3.46
C PHE A 185 3.28 18.58 -2.44
N ASP A 186 2.98 18.39 -1.15
CA ASP A 186 3.98 18.26 -0.10
C ASP A 186 4.92 17.08 -0.33
N LEU A 187 4.40 15.92 -0.77
CA LEU A 187 5.23 14.77 -1.12
C LEU A 187 6.19 15.09 -2.28
N ASN A 188 5.73 15.81 -3.31
CA ASN A 188 6.58 16.23 -4.43
C ASN A 188 7.61 17.29 -4.04
N VAL A 189 7.29 18.19 -3.10
CA VAL A 189 8.19 19.25 -2.64
C VAL A 189 9.19 18.72 -1.61
N ARG A 190 8.84 17.70 -0.82
CA ARG A 190 9.65 17.19 0.29
C ARG A 190 10.46 15.92 -0.02
N GLN A 191 10.22 15.23 -1.15
CA GLN A 191 11.05 14.08 -1.55
C GLN A 191 12.13 14.44 -2.57
N PRO A 192 13.35 14.70 -2.06
CA PRO A 192 14.51 13.91 -2.45
C PRO A 192 14.59 12.63 -1.62
N ASP A 193 14.15 12.65 -0.35
CA ASP A 193 14.39 11.57 0.62
C ASP A 193 13.15 11.26 1.48
N GLY A 194 12.39 10.24 1.04
CA GLY A 194 11.76 9.27 1.94
C GLY A 194 10.48 9.61 2.71
N LEU A 195 9.48 8.75 2.50
CA LEU A 195 8.26 8.48 3.28
C LEU A 195 8.45 8.32 4.82
N SER A 196 9.68 8.41 5.32
CA SER A 196 10.07 8.27 6.72
C SER A 196 9.73 9.50 7.57
N VAL A 197 9.78 10.72 7.03
CA VAL A 197 9.61 11.95 7.82
C VAL A 197 8.15 12.23 8.19
N ALA A 198 7.19 11.85 7.35
CA ALA A 198 5.76 12.06 7.65
C ALA A 198 5.24 11.13 8.76
N VAL A 199 5.75 9.89 8.82
CA VAL A 199 5.49 8.96 9.93
C VAL A 199 6.27 9.39 11.19
N GLU A 200 7.49 9.91 11.05
CA GLU A 200 8.27 10.49 12.16
C GLU A 200 7.55 11.71 12.78
N HIS A 201 6.93 12.59 11.97
CA HIS A 201 6.20 13.76 12.49
C HIS A 201 4.91 13.35 13.23
N LEU A 202 4.17 12.37 12.73
CA LEU A 202 3.03 11.79 13.45
C LEU A 202 3.45 11.03 14.73
N ARG A 203 4.68 10.50 14.76
CA ARG A 203 5.28 9.84 15.94
C ARG A 203 5.65 10.84 17.04
N TYR A 204 6.10 12.06 16.70
CA TYR A 204 6.47 13.09 17.69
C TYR A 204 5.27 13.84 18.29
N ASP A 205 4.26 14.19 17.49
CA ASP A 205 3.09 14.93 17.99
C ASP A 205 2.14 14.08 18.86
N GLY A 206 2.08 12.76 18.62
CA GLY A 206 1.30 11.83 19.44
C GLY A 206 1.90 11.58 20.83
N LEU A 207 3.23 11.57 20.95
CA LEU A 207 3.95 11.34 22.22
C LEU A 207 3.96 12.59 23.12
N HIS A 208 4.01 13.80 22.55
CA HIS A 208 3.97 15.02 23.35
C HIS A 208 2.60 15.32 23.95
N ARG A 209 1.50 14.95 23.28
CA ARG A 209 0.15 15.11 23.85
C ARG A 209 -0.21 14.10 24.93
N LEU A 210 0.44 12.93 24.95
CA LEU A 210 0.25 11.93 26.02
C LEU A 210 1.14 12.17 27.23
N ALA A 211 2.24 12.93 27.10
CA ALA A 211 3.12 13.29 28.21
C ALA A 211 2.77 14.63 28.89
N GLY A 212 1.85 15.42 28.33
CA GLY A 212 1.47 16.75 28.82
C GLY A 212 0.26 16.81 29.76
N ASP A 213 -0.56 15.75 29.84
CA ASP A 213 -1.80 15.73 30.63
C ASP A 213 -1.70 14.93 31.94
N CYS A 214 -0.47 14.72 32.44
CA CYS A 214 -0.21 14.24 33.79
C CYS A 214 0.63 15.28 34.55
N HIS A 215 0.03 16.43 34.85
CA HIS A 215 0.33 17.24 36.04
C HIS A 215 -0.81 18.20 36.35
#